data_AF-A0A2V9PH04-F1
#
_entry.id   AF-A0A2V9PH04-F1
#
_cell.length_a   1.000
_cell.length_b   1.000
_cell.length_c   1.000
_cell.angle_alpha   90.00
_cell.angle_beta   90.00
_cell.angle_gamma   90.00
#
_symmetry.space_group_name_H-M   'P 1'
#
loop_
_entity.id
_entity.type
_entity.pdbx_description
1 polymer ?
#
loop_
_entity_poly.entity_id
_entity_poly.type
_entity_poly.pdbx_seq_one_letter_code
_entity_poly.pdbx_strand_id
1 'polypeptide(L)'
;MKSLLLLIVVLLCLGVSAQSVPTTPHRNTEIANRLLGAWKLVSLEEPSADGQVHRADCSGMFVFTRDGKASVQVMYRTAQTGSSYAQGGYEASYGTYHVDDSSTFTFHIDGALVRTLIGKDLKRHYEISGNRLIVKSTDPNEHWKVVWGRY
;
A
#
# COMPACT_ATOMS: atom_id res chain seq x y z
N MET A 1 48.86 56.36 -23.35
CA MET A 1 47.90 56.28 -22.22
C MET A 1 46.49 56.38 -22.83
N LYS A 2 45.98 55.34 -23.51
CA LYS A 2 45.07 54.27 -23.04
C LYS A 2 43.84 54.78 -22.24
N SER A 3 42.76 55.01 -23.00
CA SER A 3 41.33 54.65 -22.79
C SER A 3 40.60 55.05 -21.50
N LEU A 4 39.41 55.66 -21.66
CA LEU A 4 38.23 55.22 -20.91
C LEU A 4 36.93 55.58 -21.65
N LEU A 5 36.32 54.61 -22.33
CA LEU A 5 34.90 54.64 -22.72
C LEU A 5 34.12 53.83 -21.67
N LEU A 6 33.18 54.49 -21.00
CA LEU A 6 32.22 53.86 -20.09
C LEU A 6 31.14 53.12 -20.89
N LEU A 7 30.98 51.82 -20.61
CA LEU A 7 29.84 51.01 -21.07
C LEU A 7 28.93 50.77 -19.87
N ILE A 8 27.71 51.30 -19.94
CA ILE A 8 26.66 51.12 -18.94
C ILE A 8 25.89 49.85 -19.33
N VAL A 9 25.98 48.79 -18.53
CA VAL A 9 25.18 47.58 -18.68
C VAL A 9 23.99 47.68 -17.75
N VAL A 10 22.79 47.79 -18.32
CA VAL A 10 21.52 47.70 -17.59
C VAL A 10 21.12 46.22 -17.53
N LEU A 11 21.17 45.62 -16.33
CA LEU A 11 20.60 44.29 -16.09
C LEU A 11 19.10 44.41 -15.79
N LEU A 12 18.25 43.91 -16.70
CA LEU A 12 16.84 43.62 -16.42
C LEU A 12 16.74 42.27 -15.69
N CYS A 13 16.43 42.30 -14.39
CA CYS A 13 15.98 41.12 -13.66
C CYS A 13 14.48 40.91 -13.88
N LEU A 14 14.10 40.12 -14.88
CA LEU A 14 12.73 39.61 -15.02
C LEU A 14 12.52 38.42 -14.07
N GLY A 15 11.46 38.53 -13.27
CA GLY A 15 11.20 37.69 -12.11
C GLY A 15 11.03 36.20 -12.42
N VAL A 16 11.63 35.38 -11.56
CA VAL A 16 11.38 33.95 -11.49
C VAL A 16 10.05 33.74 -10.77
N SER A 17 9.02 33.33 -11.52
CA SER A 17 7.77 32.83 -10.97
C SER A 17 8.07 31.54 -10.18
N ALA A 18 7.98 31.59 -8.86
CA ALA A 18 8.06 30.41 -8.01
C ALA A 18 6.83 29.52 -8.29
N GLN A 19 6.99 28.48 -9.10
CA GLN A 19 6.00 27.43 -9.22
C GLN A 19 6.01 26.63 -7.91
N SER A 20 4.85 26.53 -7.25
CA SER A 20 4.67 25.74 -6.04
C SER A 20 4.95 24.26 -6.32
N VAL A 21 5.96 23.71 -5.63
CA VAL A 21 6.25 22.27 -5.63
C VAL A 21 5.06 21.51 -5.02
N PRO A 22 4.58 20.41 -5.63
CA PRO A 22 3.44 19.66 -5.10
C PRO A 22 3.77 19.05 -3.72
N THR A 23 2.84 19.18 -2.77
CA THR A 23 2.88 18.76 -1.36
C THR A 23 2.79 17.24 -1.12
N THR A 24 3.10 16.43 -2.14
CA THR A 24 2.94 14.96 -2.15
C THR A 24 3.64 14.22 -0.98
N PRO A 25 4.88 14.58 -0.57
CA PRO A 25 5.58 13.85 0.51
C PRO A 25 4.84 13.92 1.85
N HIS A 26 4.23 15.07 2.16
CA HIS A 26 3.52 15.28 3.42
C HIS A 26 2.24 14.44 3.48
N ARG A 27 1.46 14.42 2.40
CA ARG A 27 0.20 13.67 2.32
C ARG A 27 0.41 12.16 2.43
N ASN A 28 1.40 11.60 1.72
CA ASN A 28 1.67 10.16 1.80
C ASN A 28 2.14 9.75 3.21
N THR A 29 2.85 10.64 3.92
CA THR A 29 3.26 10.43 5.31
C THR A 29 2.05 10.43 6.26
N GLU A 30 1.11 11.37 6.10
CA GLU A 30 -0.14 11.38 6.88
C GLU A 30 -0.96 10.10 6.67
N ILE A 31 -1.07 9.63 5.43
CA ILE A 31 -1.75 8.38 5.11
C ILE A 31 -1.01 7.19 5.74
N ALA A 32 0.31 7.11 5.60
CA ALA A 32 1.10 6.05 6.20
C ALA A 32 0.89 6.00 7.72
N ASN A 33 0.81 7.16 8.38
CA ASN A 33 0.48 7.27 9.80
C ASN A 33 -0.91 6.71 10.14
N ARG A 34 -1.90 6.85 9.25
CA ARG A 34 -3.25 6.27 9.42
C ARG A 34 -3.27 4.75 9.26
N LEU A 35 -2.33 4.16 8.53
CA LEU A 35 -2.19 2.70 8.40
C LEU A 35 -1.54 2.06 9.63
N LEU A 36 -0.76 2.81 10.41
CA LEU A 36 0.02 2.25 11.53
C LEU A 36 -0.82 1.49 12.55
N GLY A 37 -0.21 0.42 13.06
CA GLY A 37 -0.74 -0.44 14.10
C GLY A 37 -1.20 -1.80 13.58
N ALA A 38 -1.91 -2.52 14.44
CA ALA A 38 -2.50 -3.80 14.12
C ALA A 38 -3.96 -3.65 13.71
N TRP A 39 -4.36 -4.45 12.72
CA TRP A 39 -5.71 -4.56 12.22
C TRP A 39 -6.16 -6.02 12.29
N LYS A 40 -7.34 -6.25 12.83
CA LYS A 40 -8.00 -7.56 12.95
C LYS A 40 -8.89 -7.81 11.73
N LEU A 41 -8.86 -9.02 11.19
CA LEU A 41 -9.73 -9.40 10.07
C LEU A 41 -11.21 -9.33 10.50
N VAL A 42 -12.02 -8.60 9.74
CA VAL A 42 -13.48 -8.51 9.93
C VAL A 42 -14.20 -9.38 8.90
N SER A 43 -13.80 -9.30 7.63
CA SER A 43 -14.33 -10.13 6.56
C SER A 43 -13.34 -10.26 5.42
N LEU A 44 -13.27 -11.44 4.82
CA LEU A 44 -12.65 -11.69 3.53
C LEU A 44 -13.75 -12.16 2.58
N GLU A 45 -13.95 -11.42 1.50
CA GLU A 45 -14.77 -11.81 0.35
C GLU A 45 -13.83 -12.31 -0.75
N GLU A 46 -14.06 -13.50 -1.28
CA GLU A 46 -13.21 -14.11 -2.31
C GLU A 46 -14.02 -14.91 -3.34
N PRO A 47 -13.52 -15.10 -4.57
CA PRO A 47 -14.19 -15.92 -5.58
C PRO A 47 -14.25 -17.39 -5.17
N SER A 48 -15.43 -17.98 -5.35
CA SER A 48 -15.66 -19.41 -5.34
C SER A 48 -15.31 -20.05 -6.69
N ALA A 49 -15.24 -21.39 -6.72
CA ALA A 49 -15.01 -22.15 -7.95
C ALA A 49 -16.11 -21.96 -9.02
N ASP A 50 -17.32 -21.54 -8.62
CA ASP A 50 -18.44 -21.22 -9.51
C ASP A 50 -18.44 -19.74 -10.00
N GLY A 51 -17.40 -18.97 -9.62
CA GLY A 51 -17.26 -17.56 -9.96
C GLY A 51 -18.07 -16.61 -9.09
N GLN A 52 -18.86 -17.10 -8.12
CA GLN A 52 -19.57 -16.26 -7.17
C GLN A 52 -18.64 -15.77 -6.07
N VAL A 53 -18.86 -14.55 -5.57
CA VAL A 53 -18.12 -14.05 -4.40
C VAL A 53 -18.78 -14.57 -3.12
N HIS A 54 -18.01 -15.20 -2.26
CA HIS A 54 -18.46 -15.66 -0.95
C HIS A 54 -17.60 -15.07 0.17
N ARG A 55 -18.12 -15.11 1.40
CA ARG A 55 -17.37 -14.71 2.58
C ARG A 55 -16.66 -15.93 3.18
N ALA A 56 -15.34 -15.85 3.27
CA ALA A 56 -14.52 -16.90 3.86
C ALA A 56 -14.72 -16.98 5.39
N ASP A 57 -14.73 -18.20 5.93
CA ASP A 57 -14.65 -18.45 7.37
C ASP A 57 -13.18 -18.47 7.82
N CYS A 58 -12.66 -17.30 8.11
CA CYS A 58 -11.25 -17.11 8.47
C CYS A 58 -11.07 -16.06 9.58
N SER A 59 -9.87 -16.01 10.12
CA SER A 59 -9.41 -14.99 11.07
C SER A 59 -8.02 -14.53 10.66
N GLY A 60 -7.61 -13.34 11.07
CA GLY A 60 -6.32 -12.82 10.63
C GLY A 60 -5.94 -11.51 11.28
N MET A 61 -4.71 -11.10 11.00
CA MET A 61 -4.13 -9.85 11.45
C MET A 61 -3.28 -9.24 10.34
N PHE A 62 -3.35 -7.92 10.19
CA PHE A 62 -2.48 -7.13 9.34
C PHE A 62 -1.81 -6.05 10.19
N VAL A 63 -0.49 -6.03 10.23
CA VAL A 63 0.29 -5.06 11.01
C VAL A 63 1.08 -4.16 10.06
N PHE A 64 1.04 -2.86 10.33
CA PHE A 64 1.90 -1.85 9.71
C PHE A 64 2.72 -1.14 10.79
N THR A 65 4.03 -1.03 10.57
CA THR A 65 4.96 -0.41 11.51
C THR A 65 5.46 0.93 10.98
N ARG A 66 5.92 1.79 11.90
CA ARG A 66 6.38 3.16 11.56
C ARG A 66 7.62 3.17 10.66
N ASP A 67 8.47 2.16 10.76
CA ASP A 67 9.67 1.97 9.95
C ASP A 67 9.37 1.32 8.59
N GLY A 68 8.11 1.31 8.15
CA GLY A 68 7.73 0.87 6.80
C GLY A 68 7.70 -0.64 6.64
N LYS A 69 7.50 -1.41 7.72
CA LYS A 69 7.31 -2.87 7.64
C LYS A 69 5.83 -3.23 7.71
N ALA A 70 5.48 -4.29 7.01
CA ALA A 70 4.15 -4.85 7.05
C ALA A 70 4.19 -6.38 7.19
N SER A 71 3.21 -6.93 7.89
CA SER A 71 3.02 -8.39 7.98
C SER A 71 1.53 -8.71 8.04
N VAL A 72 1.11 -9.64 7.19
CA VAL A 72 -0.26 -10.13 7.11
C VAL A 72 -0.30 -11.62 7.35
N GLN A 73 -1.32 -12.04 8.10
CA GLN A 73 -1.63 -13.43 8.34
C GLN A 73 -3.15 -13.63 8.25
N VAL A 74 -3.57 -14.68 7.53
CA VAL A 74 -4.97 -15.11 7.45
C VAL A 74 -5.03 -16.62 7.61
N MET A 75 -5.82 -17.10 8.54
CA MET A 75 -6.06 -18.51 8.81
C MET A 75 -7.50 -18.85 8.50
N TYR A 76 -7.71 -19.71 7.52
CA TYR A 76 -9.02 -20.32 7.26
C TYR A 76 -9.33 -21.35 8.34
N ARG A 77 -10.60 -21.42 8.78
CA ARG A 77 -11.02 -22.37 9.82
C ARG A 77 -10.85 -23.83 9.38
N THR A 78 -11.09 -24.09 8.10
CA THR A 78 -10.90 -25.40 7.48
C THR A 78 -9.70 -25.35 6.56
N ALA A 79 -8.86 -26.39 6.61
CA ALA A 79 -7.72 -26.51 5.72
C ALA A 79 -8.18 -26.53 4.25
N GLN A 80 -7.47 -25.80 3.40
CA GLN A 80 -7.73 -25.73 1.96
C GLN A 80 -6.49 -26.17 1.19
N THR A 81 -6.68 -26.66 -0.04
CA THR A 81 -5.61 -27.12 -0.94
C THR A 81 -4.60 -26.01 -1.30
N GLY A 82 -5.00 -24.73 -1.20
CA GLY A 82 -4.15 -23.55 -1.39
C GLY A 82 -4.77 -22.52 -2.33
N SER A 83 -4.22 -21.31 -2.33
CA SER A 83 -4.58 -20.19 -3.21
C SER A 83 -3.32 -19.42 -3.64
N SER A 84 -3.47 -18.34 -4.42
CA SER A 84 -2.35 -17.45 -4.77
C SER A 84 -1.63 -16.86 -3.56
N TYR A 85 -2.30 -16.80 -2.40
CA TYR A 85 -1.80 -16.17 -1.18
C TYR A 85 -1.69 -17.11 0.02
N ALA A 86 -2.38 -18.26 -0.01
CA ALA A 86 -2.41 -19.20 1.11
C ALA A 86 -1.93 -20.60 0.71
N GLN A 87 -1.27 -21.30 1.65
CA GLN A 87 -0.92 -22.71 1.52
C GLN A 87 -1.47 -23.46 2.74
N GLY A 88 -2.19 -24.56 2.51
CA GLY A 88 -2.78 -25.36 3.59
C GLY A 88 -3.83 -24.61 4.43
N GLY A 89 -4.45 -23.56 3.88
CA GLY A 89 -5.39 -22.70 4.62
C GLY A 89 -4.73 -21.63 5.50
N TYR A 90 -3.45 -21.33 5.31
CA TYR A 90 -2.78 -20.23 5.99
C TYR A 90 -2.10 -19.30 4.98
N GLU A 91 -2.37 -18.00 5.09
CA GLU A 91 -1.58 -16.94 4.49
C GLU A 91 -0.61 -16.42 5.56
N ALA A 92 0.66 -16.30 5.19
CA ALA A 92 1.63 -15.56 5.98
C ALA A 92 2.58 -14.87 5.02
N SER A 93 2.67 -13.55 5.10
CA SER A 93 3.71 -12.79 4.41
C SER A 93 4.14 -11.58 5.23
N TYR A 94 5.39 -11.16 5.01
CA TYR A 94 5.96 -9.97 5.60
C TYR A 94 6.94 -9.30 4.63
N GLY A 95 7.20 -8.02 4.87
CA GLY A 95 8.19 -7.26 4.11
C GLY A 95 8.05 -5.77 4.34
N THR A 96 8.23 -4.98 3.29
CA THR A 96 8.15 -3.50 3.36
C THR A 96 6.90 -2.97 2.68
N TYR A 97 6.39 -1.83 3.14
CA TYR A 97 5.31 -1.14 2.46
C TYR A 97 5.60 0.33 2.26
N HIS A 98 5.03 0.91 1.20
CA HIS A 98 4.99 2.35 0.99
C HIS A 98 3.66 2.77 0.37
N VAL A 99 3.21 3.98 0.72
CA VAL A 99 2.01 4.59 0.14
C VAL A 99 2.40 5.25 -1.18
N ASP A 100 1.80 4.78 -2.27
CA ASP A 100 2.01 5.35 -3.61
C ASP A 100 1.24 6.66 -3.75
N ASP A 101 -0.04 6.63 -3.37
CA ASP A 101 -0.99 7.73 -3.52
C ASP A 101 -2.17 7.64 -2.52
N SER A 102 -3.22 8.43 -2.75
CA SER A 102 -4.39 8.53 -1.85
C SER A 102 -5.27 7.27 -1.78
N SER A 103 -5.08 6.30 -2.67
CA SER A 103 -5.89 5.08 -2.71
C SER A 103 -5.08 3.81 -2.95
N THR A 104 -3.75 3.91 -3.05
CA THR A 104 -2.89 2.75 -3.34
C THR A 104 -1.62 2.71 -2.49
N PHE A 105 -1.26 1.51 -2.04
CA PHE A 105 0.05 1.22 -1.43
C PHE A 105 0.66 -0.01 -2.10
N THR A 106 1.98 -0.10 -2.06
CA THR A 106 2.72 -1.26 -2.54
C THR A 106 3.31 -2.02 -1.35
N PHE A 107 3.09 -3.34 -1.32
CA PHE A 107 3.66 -4.27 -0.34
C PHE A 107 4.71 -5.16 -1.01
N HIS A 108 5.98 -4.88 -0.73
CA HIS A 108 7.10 -5.70 -1.17
C HIS A 108 7.27 -6.91 -0.26
N ILE A 109 7.29 -8.12 -0.82
CA ILE A 109 7.32 -9.36 -0.06
C ILE A 109 8.76 -9.84 0.17
N ASP A 110 9.25 -9.70 1.40
CA ASP A 110 10.55 -10.23 1.82
C ASP A 110 10.47 -11.73 2.16
N GLY A 111 9.33 -12.16 2.71
CA GLY A 111 9.08 -13.56 3.07
C GLY A 111 7.60 -13.91 3.03
N ALA A 112 7.29 -15.12 2.57
CA ALA A 112 5.93 -15.62 2.50
C ALA A 112 5.87 -17.15 2.61
N LEU A 113 4.74 -17.68 3.08
CA LEU A 113 4.46 -19.11 3.06
C LEU A 113 4.35 -19.64 1.62
N VAL A 114 3.64 -18.91 0.76
CA VAL A 114 3.62 -19.15 -0.69
C VAL A 114 4.90 -18.59 -1.31
N ARG A 115 5.90 -19.46 -1.54
CA ARG A 115 7.26 -19.04 -1.95
C ARG A 115 7.34 -18.25 -3.24
N THR A 116 6.38 -18.42 -4.15
CA THR A 116 6.32 -17.70 -5.44
C THR A 116 5.98 -16.21 -5.28
N LEU A 117 5.64 -15.75 -4.08
CA LEU A 117 5.42 -14.32 -3.78
C LEU A 117 6.71 -13.59 -3.40
N ILE A 118 7.76 -14.30 -2.96
CA ILE A 118 8.98 -13.67 -2.45
C ILE A 118 9.65 -12.82 -3.55
N GLY A 119 9.96 -11.57 -3.20
CA GLY A 119 10.54 -10.57 -4.10
C GLY A 119 9.53 -9.83 -4.99
N LYS A 120 8.22 -10.13 -4.89
CA LYS A 120 7.19 -9.42 -5.66
C LYS A 120 6.71 -8.18 -4.93
N ASP A 121 6.30 -7.20 -5.75
CA ASP A 121 5.54 -6.04 -5.32
C ASP A 121 4.04 -6.29 -5.51
N LEU A 122 3.30 -6.29 -4.41
CA LEU A 122 1.85 -6.43 -4.41
C LEU A 122 1.22 -5.05 -4.24
N LYS A 123 0.77 -4.47 -5.35
CA LYS A 123 0.06 -3.19 -5.34
C LYS A 123 -1.39 -3.39 -4.91
N ARG A 124 -1.84 -2.63 -3.91
CA ARG A 124 -3.14 -2.79 -3.25
C ARG A 124 -3.91 -1.49 -3.19
N HIS A 125 -5.16 -1.54 -3.65
CA HIS A 125 -6.11 -0.48 -3.36
C HIS A 125 -6.49 -0.52 -1.88
N TYR A 126 -6.58 0.66 -1.25
CA TYR A 126 -7.02 0.78 0.12
C TYR A 126 -8.02 1.92 0.33
N GLU A 127 -8.84 1.77 1.36
CA GLU A 127 -9.71 2.83 1.88
C GLU A 127 -9.72 2.77 3.42
N ILE A 128 -9.50 3.92 4.07
CA ILE A 128 -9.55 4.02 5.54
C ILE A 128 -10.72 4.91 5.93
N SER A 129 -11.67 4.35 6.68
CA SER A 129 -12.83 5.07 7.23
C SER A 129 -13.01 4.72 8.71
N GLY A 130 -12.77 5.69 9.58
CA GLY A 130 -12.74 5.49 11.04
C GLY A 130 -11.78 4.36 11.43
N ASN A 131 -12.34 3.32 12.07
CA ASN A 131 -11.60 2.13 12.51
C ASN A 131 -11.59 0.99 11.49
N ARG A 132 -11.96 1.24 10.23
CA ARG A 132 -11.97 0.24 9.16
C ARG A 132 -10.90 0.53 8.11
N LEU A 133 -10.24 -0.53 7.66
CA LEU A 133 -9.36 -0.54 6.50
C LEU A 133 -9.92 -1.55 5.51
N ILE A 134 -10.25 -1.10 4.30
CA ILE A 134 -10.61 -1.98 3.19
C ILE A 134 -9.38 -2.13 2.31
N VAL A 135 -9.05 -3.36 1.92
CA VAL A 135 -7.94 -3.66 1.00
C VAL A 135 -8.45 -4.54 -0.14
N LYS A 136 -8.01 -4.23 -1.36
CA LYS A 136 -8.30 -4.99 -2.59
C LYS A 136 -7.05 -5.06 -3.47
N SER A 137 -7.04 -5.98 -4.43
CA SER A 137 -6.02 -5.97 -5.47
C SER A 137 -6.20 -4.79 -6.43
N THR A 138 -5.11 -4.33 -7.04
CA THR A 138 -5.19 -3.48 -8.23
C THR A 138 -5.29 -4.30 -9.52
N ASP A 139 -5.07 -5.61 -9.47
CA ASP A 139 -5.25 -6.49 -10.63
C ASP A 139 -6.76 -6.70 -10.89
N PRO A 140 -7.28 -6.33 -12.07
CA PRO A 140 -8.70 -6.49 -12.39
C PRO A 140 -9.17 -7.95 -12.43
N ASN A 141 -8.25 -8.93 -12.50
CA ASN A 141 -8.56 -10.36 -12.46
C ASN A 141 -8.62 -10.92 -11.03
N GLU A 142 -8.28 -10.12 -10.03
CA GLU A 142 -8.36 -10.49 -8.62
C GLU A 142 -9.56 -9.80 -7.96
N HIS A 143 -10.59 -10.59 -7.65
CA HIS A 143 -11.86 -10.05 -7.15
C HIS A 143 -12.05 -10.18 -5.62
N TRP A 144 -10.98 -10.48 -4.88
CA TRP A 144 -11.05 -10.56 -3.42
C TRP A 144 -11.11 -9.15 -2.80
N LYS A 145 -11.71 -9.06 -1.62
CA LYS A 145 -11.78 -7.84 -0.80
C LYS A 145 -11.69 -8.21 0.67
N VAL A 146 -10.77 -7.56 1.37
CA VAL A 146 -10.65 -7.71 2.83
C VAL A 146 -11.09 -6.44 3.53
N VAL A 147 -11.87 -6.61 4.58
CA VAL A 147 -12.17 -5.56 5.56
C VAL A 147 -11.45 -5.92 6.84
N TRP A 148 -10.65 -4.98 7.32
CA TRP A 148 -9.97 -5.04 8.60
C TRP A 148 -10.55 -4.01 9.56
N GLY A 149 -10.53 -4.33 10.86
CA GLY A 149 -10.91 -3.45 11.95
C GLY A 149 -9.68 -3.15 12.81
N ARG A 150 -9.52 -1.91 13.26
CA ARG A 150 -8.45 -1.56 14.19
C ARG A 150 -8.64 -2.35 15.52
N TYR A 151 -7.53 -2.85 16.09
CA TYR A 151 -7.55 -3.43 17.44
C TYR A 151 -7.93 -2.40 18.50
#